data_AF-A0AB38X2T1-F1
#
_entry.id   AF-A0AB38X2T1-F1
#
_cell.length_a   1.000
_cell.length_b   1.000
_cell.length_c   1.000
_cell.angle_alpha   90.00
_cell.angle_beta   90.00
_cell.angle_gamma   90.00
#
_symmetry.space_group_name_H-M   'P 1'
#
loop_
_entity.id
_entity.type
_entity.pdbx_description
1 polymer ?
#
loop_
_entity_poly.entity_id
_entity_poly.type
_entity_poly.pdbx_seq_one_letter_code
_entity_poly.pdbx_strand_id
1 'polypeptide(L)'
;MAHFKKIVIGCLLGMALLGWGVSSQASDAKDHVVYNRSYHQTRTLYHTKYNFYHRLYRTGMKRSSSAQGTYEQKFTVTRIAKNGHGTFFKTPRGWINRDAFYHWTRYQGGLTTR
;
A
#
# COMPACT_ATOMS: atom_id res chain seq x y z
N MET A 1 12.17 20.95 66.43
CA MET A 1 10.95 20.36 65.84
C MET A 1 10.56 21.18 64.62
N ALA A 2 10.35 20.48 63.49
CA ALA A 2 9.68 20.85 62.23
C ALA A 2 9.90 22.28 61.64
N HIS A 3 10.72 22.45 60.59
CA HIS A 3 10.37 22.29 59.15
C HIS A 3 9.10 23.03 58.71
N PHE A 4 9.25 24.07 57.86
CA PHE A 4 8.54 24.13 56.57
C PHE A 4 9.23 25.12 55.62
N LYS A 5 9.74 24.58 54.50
CA LYS A 5 10.45 25.28 53.42
C LYS A 5 9.47 26.10 52.57
N LYS A 6 9.76 27.37 52.32
CA LYS A 6 9.08 28.17 51.28
C LYS A 6 9.78 27.91 49.94
N ILE A 7 9.14 27.16 49.06
CA ILE A 7 9.60 26.94 47.68
C ILE A 7 9.15 28.15 46.86
N VAL A 8 10.11 28.93 46.40
CA VAL A 8 9.94 29.98 45.40
C VAL A 8 9.67 29.29 44.06
N ILE A 9 8.44 29.40 43.55
CA ILE A 9 8.07 28.94 42.21
C ILE A 9 8.54 30.03 41.24
N GLY A 10 9.80 29.92 40.81
CA GLY A 10 10.33 30.68 39.69
C GLY A 10 9.91 30.02 38.38
N CYS A 11 9.06 30.70 37.61
CA CYS A 11 8.73 30.34 36.23
C CYS A 11 10.01 30.35 35.37
N LEU A 12 10.65 29.19 35.24
CA LEU A 12 11.59 28.93 34.17
C LEU A 12 10.79 28.80 32.87
N LEU A 13 10.89 29.86 32.06
CA LEU A 13 10.58 29.88 30.63
C LEU A 13 11.30 28.72 29.92
N GLY A 14 10.62 27.58 29.83
CA GLY A 14 11.02 26.43 29.02
C GLY A 14 10.68 26.65 27.54
N MET A 15 11.45 27.52 26.88
CA MET A 15 11.51 27.57 25.42
C MET A 15 12.46 26.49 24.94
N ALA A 16 11.94 25.28 24.68
CA ALA A 16 12.50 24.32 23.72
C ALA A 16 11.58 23.09 23.63
N LEU A 17 11.29 22.64 22.41
CA LEU A 17 10.73 21.32 22.08
C LEU A 17 9.19 21.17 22.11
N LEU A 18 8.49 21.88 21.23
CA LEU A 18 7.25 21.37 20.61
C LEU A 18 7.52 21.35 19.10
N GLY A 19 8.27 20.39 18.60
CA GLY A 19 7.81 19.01 18.52
C GLY A 19 7.19 18.87 17.14
N TRP A 20 8.00 18.35 16.21
CA TRP A 20 7.61 18.01 14.84
C TRP A 20 6.17 17.54 14.79
N GLY A 21 5.35 18.19 13.97
CA GLY A 21 3.99 17.77 13.70
C GLY A 21 3.99 16.32 13.23
N VAL A 22 3.77 15.41 14.19
CA VAL A 22 3.54 14.00 13.90
C VAL A 22 2.17 14.00 13.25
N SER A 23 2.16 14.10 11.94
CA SER A 23 0.95 13.88 11.15
C SER A 23 0.67 12.40 11.30
N SER A 24 -0.06 12.01 12.35
CA SER A 24 -0.64 10.68 12.44
C SER A 24 -1.70 10.61 11.34
N GLN A 25 -1.27 10.27 10.12
CA GLN A 25 -2.20 9.98 9.04
C GLN A 25 -3.02 8.78 9.50
N ALA A 26 -4.29 9.02 9.79
CA ALA A 26 -5.22 7.97 10.16
C ALA A 26 -5.17 6.90 9.06
N SER A 27 -4.87 5.66 9.43
CA SER A 27 -4.89 4.54 8.50
C SER A 27 -6.33 4.32 8.07
N ASP A 28 -6.60 4.35 6.76
CA ASP A 28 -7.93 4.07 6.24
C ASP A 28 -8.29 2.61 6.58
N ALA A 29 -9.56 2.33 6.90
CA ALA A 29 -10.00 0.95 7.13
C ALA A 29 -9.68 0.04 5.92
N LYS A 30 -9.66 0.59 4.70
CA LYS A 30 -9.28 -0.10 3.48
C LYS A 30 -7.79 -0.47 3.41
N ASP A 31 -6.94 0.16 4.21
CA ASP A 31 -5.51 -0.14 4.28
C ASP A 31 -5.22 -1.40 5.09
N HIS A 32 -6.21 -1.87 5.88
CA HIS A 32 -6.09 -3.09 6.66
C HIS A 32 -5.91 -4.32 5.75
N VAL A 33 -4.88 -5.11 6.05
CA VAL A 33 -4.53 -6.30 5.28
C VAL A 33 -5.46 -7.44 5.70
N VAL A 34 -6.24 -7.94 4.75
CA VAL A 34 -7.12 -9.11 4.94
C VAL A 34 -6.29 -10.40 4.96
N TYR A 35 -5.35 -10.52 4.02
CA TYR A 35 -4.39 -11.62 4.02
C TYR A 35 -3.12 -11.23 3.28
N ASN A 36 -2.02 -11.95 3.56
CA ASN A 36 -0.77 -11.85 2.83
C ASN A 36 -0.04 -13.20 2.86
N ARG A 37 -0.12 -13.96 1.78
CA ARG A 37 0.40 -15.34 1.70
C ARG A 37 1.39 -15.52 0.55
N SER A 38 2.23 -16.53 0.68
CA SER A 38 3.11 -17.00 -0.39
C SER A 38 2.30 -17.48 -1.59
N TYR A 39 2.84 -17.33 -2.81
CA TYR A 39 2.15 -17.70 -4.05
C TYR A 39 3.06 -18.37 -5.09
N HIS A 40 4.30 -17.88 -5.26
CA HIS A 40 5.34 -18.43 -6.15
C HIS A 40 4.86 -18.89 -7.53
N GLN A 41 4.54 -17.94 -8.41
CA GLN A 41 4.18 -18.24 -9.79
C GLN A 41 4.66 -17.17 -10.77
N THR A 42 5.09 -17.56 -11.97
CA THR A 42 5.35 -16.62 -13.05
C THR A 42 4.05 -16.23 -13.76
N ARG A 43 3.82 -14.92 -13.95
CA ARG A 43 2.63 -14.37 -14.61
C ARG A 43 3.04 -13.32 -15.65
N THR A 44 2.30 -13.25 -16.75
CA THR A 44 2.49 -12.26 -17.81
C THR A 44 1.62 -11.03 -17.53
N LEU A 45 2.19 -9.83 -17.64
CA LEU A 45 1.46 -8.57 -17.44
C LEU A 45 0.80 -8.14 -18.76
N TYR A 46 -0.52 -7.97 -18.76
CA TYR A 46 -1.29 -7.58 -19.94
C TYR A 46 -1.86 -6.15 -19.86
N HIS A 47 -2.08 -5.62 -18.65
CA HIS A 47 -2.64 -4.27 -18.49
C HIS A 47 -1.64 -3.30 -17.88
N THR A 48 -1.14 -2.39 -18.71
CA THR A 48 -0.12 -1.39 -18.36
C THR A 48 -0.66 -0.15 -17.66
N LYS A 49 -2.00 -0.04 -17.50
CA LYS A 49 -2.65 1.07 -16.77
C LYS A 49 -2.37 1.08 -15.27
N TYR A 50 -1.90 -0.04 -14.72
CA TYR A 50 -1.63 -0.18 -13.30
C TYR A 50 -0.23 0.32 -12.94
N ASN A 51 -0.03 0.62 -11.66
CA ASN A 51 1.25 1.09 -11.13
C ASN A 51 1.84 0.07 -10.16
N PHE A 52 3.17 0.10 -10.05
CA PHE A 52 3.90 -0.58 -9.00
C PHE A 52 4.01 0.32 -7.76
N TYR A 53 4.06 -0.32 -6.59
CA TYR A 53 4.24 0.31 -5.29
C TYR A 53 5.34 -0.41 -4.51
N HIS A 54 6.12 0.31 -3.68
CA HIS A 54 7.16 -0.32 -2.86
C HIS A 54 6.60 -1.30 -1.83
N ARG A 55 5.42 -0.97 -1.27
CA ARG A 55 4.67 -1.76 -0.28
C ARG A 55 3.28 -2.08 -0.82
N LEU A 56 2.55 -2.95 -0.11
CA LEU A 56 1.14 -3.18 -0.43
C LEU A 56 0.42 -1.82 -0.40
N TYR A 57 -0.33 -1.52 -1.45
CA TYR A 57 -0.94 -0.21 -1.65
C TYR A 57 -1.81 0.21 -0.45
N ARG A 58 -1.71 1.49 -0.08
CA ARG A 58 -2.50 2.14 0.97
C ARG A 58 -2.93 3.52 0.50
N THR A 59 -3.96 4.08 1.12
CA THR A 59 -4.43 5.44 0.83
C THR A 59 -3.29 6.44 0.94
N GLY A 60 -3.18 7.33 -0.06
CA GLY A 60 -2.11 8.34 -0.13
C GLY A 60 -0.72 7.82 -0.51
N MET A 61 -0.56 6.50 -0.76
CA MET A 61 0.74 5.95 -1.15
C MET A 61 1.12 6.39 -2.56
N LYS A 62 2.31 6.98 -2.70
CA LYS A 62 2.90 7.29 -4.02
C LYS A 62 3.28 6.00 -4.74
N ARG A 63 2.97 5.95 -6.04
CA ARG A 63 3.48 4.91 -6.94
C ARG A 63 5.02 4.92 -6.96
N SER A 64 5.63 3.74 -7.05
CA SER A 64 7.07 3.60 -7.25
C SER A 64 7.43 3.71 -8.73
N SER A 65 6.64 3.08 -9.60
CA SER A 65 6.83 3.17 -11.06
C SER A 65 5.55 2.83 -11.81
N SER A 66 5.47 3.26 -13.08
CA SER A 66 4.42 2.84 -14.01
C SER A 66 4.64 1.40 -14.50
N ALA A 67 3.57 0.70 -14.89
CA ALA A 67 3.65 -0.51 -15.72
C ALA A 67 3.62 -0.20 -17.23
N GLN A 68 3.69 1.06 -17.62
CA GLN A 68 3.88 1.45 -19.01
C GLN A 68 5.18 0.83 -19.57
N GLY A 69 5.10 0.28 -20.78
CA GLY A 69 6.22 -0.42 -21.42
C GLY A 69 6.49 -1.84 -20.90
N THR A 70 5.63 -2.39 -20.03
CA THR A 70 5.77 -3.76 -19.52
C THR A 70 4.73 -4.73 -20.07
N TYR A 71 4.09 -4.40 -21.20
CA TYR A 71 3.14 -5.28 -21.86
C TYR A 71 3.84 -6.60 -22.26
N GLU A 72 3.18 -7.71 -21.98
CA GLU A 72 3.65 -9.09 -22.20
C GLU A 72 4.95 -9.48 -21.46
N GLN A 73 5.43 -8.63 -20.54
CA GLN A 73 6.56 -9.00 -19.69
C GLN A 73 6.15 -10.02 -18.63
N LYS A 74 7.03 -11.00 -18.40
CA LYS A 74 6.86 -12.03 -17.39
C LYS A 74 7.42 -11.55 -16.04
N PHE A 75 6.65 -11.74 -14.99
CA PHE A 75 7.05 -11.45 -13.61
C PHE A 75 6.89 -12.68 -12.73
N THR A 76 7.92 -12.99 -11.95
CA THR A 76 7.80 -13.94 -10.85
C THR A 76 7.04 -13.28 -9.70
N VAL A 77 5.86 -13.80 -9.40
CA VAL A 77 5.03 -13.38 -8.28
C VAL A 77 5.38 -14.22 -7.07
N THR A 78 5.89 -13.59 -6.01
CA THR A 78 6.31 -14.27 -4.78
C THR A 78 5.19 -14.32 -3.74
N ARG A 79 4.35 -13.27 -3.70
CA ARG A 79 3.26 -13.14 -2.72
C ARG A 79 1.98 -12.62 -3.35
N ILE A 80 0.86 -12.96 -2.74
CA ILE A 80 -0.46 -12.41 -2.99
C ILE A 80 -1.02 -11.84 -1.68
N ALA A 81 -1.51 -10.61 -1.73
CA ALA A 81 -2.14 -9.96 -0.58
C ALA A 81 -3.43 -9.26 -0.97
N LYS A 82 -4.34 -9.13 -0.01
CA LYS A 82 -5.62 -8.43 -0.18
C LYS A 82 -5.81 -7.41 0.92
N ASN A 83 -6.33 -6.25 0.56
CA ASN A 83 -6.87 -5.24 1.47
C ASN A 83 -8.17 -4.67 0.87
N GLY A 84 -8.68 -3.58 1.43
CA GLY A 84 -9.91 -2.93 0.95
C GLY A 84 -9.78 -2.23 -0.41
N HIS A 85 -8.56 -2.10 -0.95
CA HIS A 85 -8.31 -1.52 -2.29
C HIS A 85 -8.22 -2.56 -3.40
N GLY A 86 -8.10 -3.84 -3.05
CA GLY A 86 -8.07 -4.94 -4.02
C GLY A 86 -7.11 -6.05 -3.65
N THR A 87 -6.79 -6.87 -4.66
CA THR A 87 -5.80 -7.95 -4.55
C THR A 87 -4.53 -7.56 -5.30
N PHE A 88 -3.38 -7.77 -4.70
CA PHE A 88 -2.09 -7.34 -5.23
C PHE A 88 -1.10 -8.50 -5.27
N PHE A 89 -0.25 -8.48 -6.29
CA PHE A 89 0.87 -9.39 -6.45
C PHE A 89 2.18 -8.69 -6.14
N LYS A 90 3.07 -9.37 -5.42
CA LYS A 90 4.44 -8.94 -5.20
C LYS A 90 5.35 -9.49 -6.31
N THR A 91 5.94 -8.58 -7.08
CA THR A 91 6.97 -8.86 -8.09
C THR A 91 8.32 -8.27 -7.64
N PRO A 92 9.43 -8.55 -8.37
CA PRO A 92 10.70 -7.87 -8.11
C PRO A 92 10.61 -6.34 -8.23
N ARG A 93 9.73 -5.82 -9.10
CA ARG A 93 9.53 -4.36 -9.28
C ARG A 93 8.68 -3.70 -8.20
N GLY A 94 7.82 -4.47 -7.51
CA GLY A 94 6.93 -3.91 -6.49
C GLY A 94 5.65 -4.71 -6.30
N TRP A 95 4.73 -4.14 -5.54
CA TRP A 95 3.34 -4.58 -5.47
C TRP A 95 2.54 -3.94 -6.60
N ILE A 96 1.71 -4.72 -7.28
CA ILE A 96 0.86 -4.25 -8.38
C ILE A 96 -0.49 -4.97 -8.29
N ASN A 97 -1.56 -4.31 -8.73
CA ASN A 97 -2.89 -4.90 -8.73
C ASN A 97 -2.88 -6.19 -9.58
N ARG A 98 -3.46 -7.27 -9.03
CA ARG A 98 -3.55 -8.59 -9.67
C ARG A 98 -4.17 -8.51 -11.07
N ASP A 99 -5.12 -7.61 -11.27
CA ASP A 99 -5.83 -7.47 -12.54
C ASP A 99 -4.90 -6.99 -13.67
N ALA A 100 -3.68 -6.53 -13.35
CA ALA A 100 -2.63 -6.27 -14.34
C ALA A 100 -2.24 -7.53 -15.15
N PHE A 101 -2.47 -8.73 -14.60
CA PHE A 101 -2.02 -10.00 -15.15
C PHE A 101 -3.14 -10.84 -15.77
N TYR A 102 -4.38 -10.38 -15.74
CA TYR A 102 -5.47 -11.09 -16.39
C TYR A 102 -5.50 -10.78 -17.88
N HIS A 103 -5.64 -11.82 -18.69
CA HIS A 103 -5.87 -11.67 -20.12
C HIS A 103 -7.39 -11.61 -20.33
N TRP A 104 -7.92 -10.46 -20.73
CA TRP A 104 -9.35 -10.30 -20.94
C TRP A 104 -9.70 -10.87 -22.30
N THR A 105 -10.04 -12.16 -22.36
CA THR A 105 -10.75 -12.72 -23.52
C THR A 105 -12.16 -12.14 -23.50
N ARG A 106 -12.43 -11.12 -24.33
CA ARG A 106 -13.82 -10.76 -24.62
C ARG A 106 -14.46 -12.00 -25.25
N TYR A 107 -15.47 -12.56 -24.60
CA TYR A 107 -16.37 -13.48 -25.27
C TYR A 107 -16.95 -12.75 -26.49
N GLN A 108 -16.59 -13.21 -27.68
CA GLN A 108 -17.15 -12.78 -28.96
C GLN A 108 -18.35 -13.65 -29.38
N GLY A 109 -18.79 -14.56 -28.51
CA GLY A 109 -20.01 -15.34 -28.73
C GLY A 109 -21.21 -14.45 -28.47
N GLY A 110 -21.95 -14.08 -29.52
CA GLY A 110 -23.28 -13.50 -29.36
C GLY A 110 -24.10 -14.37 -28.40
N LEU A 111 -24.85 -13.74 -27.50
CA LEU A 111 -25.86 -14.43 -26.70
C LEU A 111 -26.88 -15.01 -27.67
N THR A 112 -26.72 -16.26 -28.08
CA THR A 112 -27.78 -17.03 -28.73
C THR A 112 -28.80 -17.35 -27.66
N THR A 113 -29.72 -16.42 -27.43
CA THR A 113 -31.01 -16.72 -26.82
C THR A 113 -31.73 -17.66 -27.79
N ARG A 114 -31.81 -18.94 -27.43
CA ARG A 114 -32.80 -19.87 -28.00
C ARG A 114 -34.14 -19.63 -27.33
#